data_AF-A0A9P9A6Q7-F1
#
_entry.id   AF-A0A9P9A6Q7-F1
#
_cell.length_a   1.000
_cell.length_b   1.000
_cell.length_c   1.000
_cell.angle_alpha   90.00
_cell.angle_beta   90.00
_cell.angle_gamma   90.00
#
_symmetry.space_group_name_H-M   'P 1'
#
loop_
_entity.id
_entity.type
_entity.pdbx_description
1 polymer ?
#
loop_
_entity_poly.entity_id
_entity_poly.type
_entity_poly.pdbx_seq_one_letter_code
_entity_poly.pdbx_strand_id
1 'polypeptide(L)'
;MPTQEEGAGVSVFSAPDGRGYRLLELPPELESLLNSPTAPVLYLKQPDDSTSATLSVDGGNTYALQQKNTSNALHLLAPTASTDAPPPDDADEAPENPANSRMTILASLHETIELIAQAPTQQQKAKGKWHERFGRNR
;
A
#
# COMPACT_ATOMS: atom_id res chain seq x y z
N MET A 1 31.35 36.06 3.75
CA MET A 1 31.42 34.92 2.82
C MET A 1 30.64 33.79 3.46
N PRO A 2 29.40 33.49 3.06
CA PRO A 2 28.72 32.30 3.55
C PRO A 2 29.31 31.07 2.86
N THR A 3 29.77 30.11 3.66
CA THR A 3 30.15 28.76 3.23
C THR A 3 28.90 28.01 2.81
N GLN A 4 28.83 27.61 1.55
CA GLN A 4 27.77 26.76 1.02
C GLN A 4 28.01 25.36 1.55
N GLU A 5 27.12 24.89 2.42
CA GLU A 5 27.09 23.48 2.83
C GLU A 5 26.56 22.66 1.64
N GLU A 6 27.46 22.05 0.87
CA GLU A 6 27.12 20.96 -0.04
C GLU A 6 26.68 19.75 0.80
N GLY A 7 25.39 19.70 1.11
CA GLY A 7 24.77 18.52 1.70
C GLY A 7 24.92 17.35 0.74
N ALA A 8 25.51 16.25 1.20
CA ALA A 8 25.59 15.00 0.46
C ALA A 8 24.17 14.56 0.03
N GLY A 9 23.86 14.74 -1.25
CA GLY A 9 22.56 14.40 -1.81
C GLY A 9 22.42 12.89 -2.04
N VAL A 10 21.22 12.36 -1.82
CA VAL A 10 20.88 10.98 -2.19
C VAL A 10 20.49 10.96 -3.66
N SER A 11 21.17 10.11 -4.45
CA SER A 11 20.86 9.95 -5.86
C SER A 11 19.66 9.03 -6.05
N VAL A 12 18.64 9.49 -6.77
CA VAL A 12 17.42 8.72 -7.05
C VAL A 12 17.28 8.48 -8.54
N PHE A 13 17.04 7.24 -8.95
CA PHE A 13 16.74 6.88 -10.34
C PHE A 13 15.46 6.06 -10.47
N SER A 14 14.80 6.17 -11.62
CA SER A 14 13.53 5.46 -11.87
C SER A 14 13.79 4.14 -12.59
N ALA A 15 13.40 3.03 -11.97
CA ALA A 15 13.40 1.70 -12.62
C ALA A 15 12.22 0.86 -12.10
N PRO A 16 11.00 1.09 -12.62
CA PRO A 16 9.83 0.32 -12.21
C PRO A 16 9.95 -1.15 -12.63
N ASP A 17 9.72 -2.07 -11.69
CA ASP A 17 9.89 -3.52 -11.92
C ASP A 17 8.62 -4.24 -12.42
N GLY A 18 7.51 -3.50 -12.55
CA GLY A 18 6.24 -4.03 -13.07
C GLY A 18 5.47 -4.95 -12.11
N ARG A 19 5.88 -5.10 -10.85
CA ARG A 19 5.22 -6.02 -9.88
C ARG A 19 3.83 -5.58 -9.42
N GLY A 20 3.40 -4.37 -9.76
CA GLY A 20 2.05 -3.88 -9.46
C GLY A 20 1.81 -3.54 -7.99
N TYR A 21 2.81 -2.98 -7.31
CA TYR A 21 2.75 -2.56 -5.91
C TYR A 21 1.47 -1.75 -5.58
N ARG A 22 0.92 -1.98 -4.38
CA ARG A 22 -0.21 -1.26 -3.79
C ARG A 22 0.09 -0.93 -2.34
N LEU A 23 -0.43 0.21 -1.86
CA LEU A 23 -0.33 0.61 -0.46
C LEU A 23 -1.66 0.33 0.25
N LEU A 24 -1.59 -0.43 1.35
CA LEU A 24 -2.71 -0.67 2.23
C LEU A 24 -2.52 0.16 3.51
N GLU A 25 -3.54 0.92 3.90
CA GLU A 25 -3.58 1.63 5.17
C GLU A 25 -4.01 0.66 6.27
N LEU A 26 -3.10 0.38 7.20
CA LEU A 26 -3.32 -0.58 8.27
C LEU A 26 -4.00 0.09 9.47
N PRO A 27 -5.17 -0.41 9.93
CA PRO A 27 -5.73 -0.01 11.20
C PRO A 27 -4.79 -0.37 12.36
N PRO A 28 -4.73 0.44 13.44
CA PRO A 28 -3.78 0.22 14.54
C PRO A 28 -3.87 -1.17 15.18
N GLU A 29 -5.09 -1.73 15.26
CA GLU A 29 -5.28 -3.08 15.79
C GLU A 29 -4.68 -4.16 14.89
N LEU A 30 -4.75 -3.97 13.56
CA LEU A 30 -4.19 -4.90 12.59
C LEU A 30 -2.67 -4.77 12.52
N GLU A 31 -2.15 -3.55 12.58
CA GLU A 31 -0.70 -3.29 12.68
C GLU A 31 -0.10 -3.96 13.92
N SER A 32 -0.74 -3.79 15.09
CA SER A 32 -0.30 -4.41 16.34
C SER A 32 -0.30 -5.93 16.25
N LEU A 33 -1.30 -6.49 15.58
CA LEU A 33 -1.45 -7.93 15.38
C LEU A 33 -0.39 -8.50 14.44
N LEU A 34 -0.07 -7.80 13.35
CA LEU A 34 0.97 -8.20 12.39
C LEU A 34 2.39 -8.10 12.97
N ASN A 35 2.62 -7.18 13.91
CA ASN A 35 3.89 -7.05 14.62
C ASN A 35 4.02 -8.00 15.83
N SER A 36 2.97 -8.79 16.14
CA SER A 36 3.01 -9.74 17.26
C SER A 36 3.86 -10.99 16.93
N PRO A 37 4.40 -11.69 17.94
CA PRO A 37 5.17 -12.93 17.71
C PRO A 37 4.38 -14.04 17.01
N THR A 38 3.05 -13.98 17.10
CA THR A 38 2.10 -14.90 16.47
C THR A 38 1.26 -14.14 15.43
N ALA A 39 1.93 -13.51 14.46
CA ALA A 39 1.27 -12.78 13.39
C ALA A 39 0.33 -13.73 12.60
N PRO A 40 -0.96 -13.39 12.44
CA PRO A 40 -1.92 -14.24 11.75
C PRO A 40 -1.74 -14.16 10.24
N VAL A 41 -2.25 -15.18 9.55
CA VAL A 41 -2.35 -15.16 8.09
C VAL A 41 -3.51 -14.27 7.66
N LEU A 42 -3.25 -13.40 6.69
CA LEU A 42 -4.27 -12.57 6.06
C LEU A 42 -4.72 -13.21 4.74
N TYR A 43 -6.03 -13.19 4.49
CA TYR A 43 -6.63 -13.74 3.27
C TYR A 43 -7.34 -12.64 2.50
N LEU A 44 -6.96 -12.46 1.24
CA LEU A 44 -7.74 -11.66 0.30
C LEU A 44 -8.81 -12.56 -0.33
N LYS A 45 -10.08 -12.25 -0.10
CA LYS A 45 -11.22 -13.04 -0.59
C LYS A 45 -12.09 -12.17 -1.47
N GLN A 46 -12.62 -12.72 -2.55
CA GLN A 46 -13.68 -12.09 -3.33
C GLN A 46 -14.95 -12.92 -3.15
N PRO A 47 -15.93 -12.43 -2.38
CA PRO A 47 -17.21 -13.12 -2.24
C PRO A 47 -17.92 -13.19 -3.60
N ASP A 48 -18.57 -14.33 -3.91
CA ASP A 48 -19.28 -14.52 -5.18
C ASP A 48 -20.38 -13.48 -5.43
N ASP A 49 -21.00 -12.99 -4.34
CA ASP A 49 -22.06 -11.97 -4.36
C ASP A 49 -21.54 -10.52 -4.30
N SER A 50 -20.22 -10.30 -4.37
CA SER A 50 -19.60 -8.98 -4.25
C SER A 50 -18.74 -8.63 -5.46
N THR A 51 -18.78 -7.36 -5.86
CA THR A 51 -17.90 -6.80 -6.89
C THR A 51 -16.53 -6.38 -6.34
N SER A 52 -16.35 -6.39 -5.01
CA SER A 52 -15.10 -6.00 -4.35
C SER A 52 -14.55 -7.11 -3.47
N ALA A 53 -13.22 -7.18 -3.41
CA ALA A 53 -12.50 -8.05 -2.50
C ALA A 53 -12.59 -7.54 -1.04
N THR A 54 -12.39 -8.45 -0.10
CA THR A 54 -12.25 -8.20 1.33
C THR A 54 -10.96 -8.83 1.86
N LEU A 55 -10.43 -8.26 2.93
CA LEU A 55 -9.27 -8.77 3.65
C LEU A 55 -9.76 -9.40 4.96
N SER A 56 -9.59 -10.71 5.14
CA SER A 56 -9.95 -11.41 6.37
C SER A 56 -8.71 -11.82 7.14
N VAL A 57 -8.74 -11.59 8.45
CA VAL A 57 -7.76 -12.15 9.39
C VAL A 57 -8.21 -13.53 9.81
N ASP A 58 -7.31 -14.51 9.87
CA ASP A 58 -7.64 -15.86 10.37
C ASP A 58 -8.24 -15.80 11.79
N GLY A 59 -9.44 -16.35 11.97
CA GLY A 59 -10.17 -16.30 13.24
C GLY A 59 -10.56 -14.90 13.74
N GLY A 60 -10.44 -13.85 12.91
CA GLY A 60 -10.59 -12.45 13.33
C GLY A 60 -11.56 -11.62 12.48
N ASN A 61 -11.28 -10.32 12.40
CA ASN A 61 -12.10 -9.35 11.69
C ASN A 61 -11.95 -9.48 10.17
N THR A 62 -12.98 -9.02 9.45
CA THR A 62 -12.93 -8.85 8.00
C THR A 62 -13.01 -7.36 7.67
N TYR A 63 -12.22 -6.92 6.70
CA TYR A 63 -12.09 -5.54 6.26
C TYR A 63 -12.51 -5.42 4.79
N ALA A 64 -13.34 -4.44 4.48
CA ALA A 64 -13.59 -4.04 3.10
C ALA A 64 -12.41 -3.20 2.58
N LEU A 65 -12.02 -3.41 1.32
CA LEU A 65 -10.99 -2.62 0.66
C LEU A 65 -11.63 -1.42 -0.02
N GLN A 66 -11.27 -0.20 0.42
CA GLN A 66 -11.69 1.04 -0.24
C GLN A 66 -10.50 1.73 -0.89
N GLN A 67 -10.52 1.82 -2.21
CA GLN A 67 -9.52 2.57 -2.97
C GLN A 67 -9.76 4.07 -2.82
N LYS A 68 -8.71 4.81 -2.45
CA LYS A 68 -8.69 6.26 -2.33
C LYS A 68 -7.62 6.83 -3.26
N ASN A 69 -8.04 7.68 -4.20
CA ASN A 69 -7.09 8.39 -5.06
C ASN A 69 -6.41 9.53 -4.31
N THR A 70 -5.16 9.79 -4.65
CA THR A 70 -4.36 10.89 -4.11
C THR A 70 -3.97 11.86 -5.22
N SER A 71 -4.08 13.17 -4.98
CA SER A 71 -3.60 14.19 -5.93
C SER A 71 -2.07 14.30 -5.97
N ASN A 72 -1.39 13.65 -5.02
CA ASN A 72 0.06 13.58 -4.94
C ASN A 72 0.55 12.24 -5.49
N ALA A 73 1.72 12.24 -6.12
CA ALA A 73 2.43 11.02 -6.47
C ALA A 73 3.18 10.49 -5.25
N LEU A 74 3.01 9.19 -4.97
CA LEU A 74 3.74 8.46 -3.94
C LEU A 74 4.78 7.56 -4.62
N HIS A 75 6.06 7.85 -4.39
CA HIS A 75 7.15 7.05 -4.96
C HIS A 75 7.61 5.99 -3.95
N LEU A 76 7.55 4.72 -4.35
CA LEU A 76 8.13 3.63 -3.57
C LEU A 76 9.61 3.53 -3.91
N LEU A 77 10.46 3.76 -2.93
CA LEU A 77 11.91 3.70 -3.07
C LEU A 77 12.45 2.41 -2.47
N ALA A 78 13.47 1.82 -3.10
CA ALA A 78 14.30 0.79 -2.51
C ALA A 78 15.78 1.18 -2.60
N PRO A 79 16.61 0.79 -1.62
CA PRO A 79 18.05 0.90 -1.74
C PRO A 79 18.54 0.15 -2.97
N THR A 80 19.45 0.75 -3.72
CA THR A 80 19.99 0.12 -4.92
C THR A 80 21.04 -0.89 -4.51
N ALA A 81 20.84 -2.17 -4.84
CA ALA A 81 21.93 -3.14 -4.76
C ALA A 81 23.03 -2.69 -5.74
N SER A 82 24.29 -2.70 -5.29
CA SER A 82 25.45 -2.13 -5.98
C SER A 82 25.68 -2.66 -7.41
N THR A 83 25.01 -3.75 -7.79
CA THR A 83 25.17 -4.47 -9.06
C THR A 83 24.24 -3.96 -10.18
N ASP A 84 23.08 -3.37 -9.86
CA ASP A 84 22.09 -2.92 -10.86
C ASP A 84 22.18 -1.42 -11.18
N ALA A 85 23.07 -0.69 -10.50
CA ALA A 85 23.25 0.72 -10.77
C ALA A 85 24.14 0.91 -12.01
N PRO A 86 23.80 1.83 -12.93
CA PRO A 86 24.74 2.25 -13.96
C PRO A 86 26.04 2.74 -13.30
N PRO A 87 27.21 2.48 -13.91
CA PRO A 87 28.49 2.89 -13.36
C PRO A 87 28.45 4.41 -13.09
N PRO A 88 28.95 4.87 -11.92
CA PRO A 88 29.11 6.30 -11.70
C PRO A 88 30.00 6.87 -12.81
N ASP A 89 29.60 8.01 -13.39
CA ASP A 89 30.43 8.73 -14.38
C ASP A 89 31.76 9.21 -13.75
N ASP A 90 31.85 9.27 -12.41
CA ASP A 90 33.04 9.58 -11.63
C ASP A 90 33.30 8.45 -10.60
N ALA A 91 34.04 7.43 -10.99
CA ALA A 91 34.40 6.29 -10.14
C ALA A 91 35.59 6.63 -9.21
N ASP A 92 35.32 7.29 -8.09
CA ASP A 92 36.18 7.19 -6.90
C ASP A 92 35.57 6.13 -5.97
N GLU A 93 36.06 4.89 -6.09
CA GLU A 93 35.72 3.74 -5.23
C GLU A 93 36.26 3.95 -3.80
N ALA A 94 35.64 4.82 -3.02
CA ALA A 94 35.78 4.83 -1.57
C ALA A 94 34.53 4.18 -0.94
N PRO A 95 34.65 3.05 -0.22
CA PRO A 95 33.51 2.28 0.26
C PRO A 95 32.65 2.97 1.34
N GLU A 96 33.01 4.17 1.80
CA GLU A 96 32.34 4.87 2.91
C GLU A 96 31.92 6.32 2.59
N ASN A 97 31.78 6.69 1.31
CA ASN A 97 31.24 8.01 0.97
C ASN A 97 29.69 8.00 1.06
N PRO A 98 29.04 8.84 1.90
CA PRO A 98 27.58 8.98 1.91
C PRO A 98 26.98 9.41 0.57
N ALA A 99 27.79 9.95 -0.36
CA ALA A 99 27.41 10.23 -1.74
C ALA A 99 27.08 8.96 -2.57
N ASN A 100 27.44 7.77 -2.07
CA ASN A 100 27.11 6.49 -2.71
C ASN A 100 25.74 5.94 -2.29
N SER A 101 25.01 6.64 -1.42
CA SER A 101 23.64 6.27 -1.08
C SER A 101 22.72 6.53 -2.28
N ARG A 102 22.32 5.43 -2.93
CA ARG A 102 21.53 5.42 -4.16
C ARG A 102 20.20 4.71 -3.91
N MET A 103 19.13 5.28 -4.45
CA MET A 103 17.76 4.76 -4.33
C MET A 103 17.12 4.57 -5.70
N THR A 104 16.34 3.51 -5.86
CA THR A 104 15.53 3.24 -7.05
C THR A 104 14.06 3.50 -6.75
N ILE A 105 13.38 4.22 -7.64
CA ILE A 105 11.92 4.27 -7.67
C ILE A 105 11.41 2.97 -8.29
N LEU A 106 10.80 2.12 -7.46
CA LEU A 106 10.17 0.85 -7.86
C LEU A 106 8.77 1.07 -8.43
N ALA A 107 8.05 2.07 -7.94
CA ALA A 107 6.70 2.40 -8.39
C ALA A 107 6.34 3.84 -8.07
N SER A 108 5.43 4.39 -8.88
CA SER A 108 4.76 5.67 -8.64
C SER A 108 3.26 5.40 -8.50
N LEU A 109 2.74 5.61 -7.30
CA LEU A 109 1.36 5.33 -6.93
C LEU A 109 0.57 6.63 -6.82
N HIS A 110 -0.72 6.56 -7.18
CA HIS A 110 -1.66 7.69 -7.10
C HIS A 110 -2.92 7.30 -6.33
N GLU A 111 -2.84 6.18 -5.60
CA GLU A 111 -3.92 5.62 -4.81
C GLU A 111 -3.39 4.87 -3.61
N THR A 112 -4.20 4.83 -2.56
CA THR A 112 -4.05 3.96 -1.40
C THR A 112 -5.31 3.12 -1.22
N ILE A 113 -5.20 2.05 -0.46
CA ILE A 113 -6.32 1.15 -0.12
C ILE A 113 -6.55 1.27 1.38
N GLU A 114 -7.69 1.85 1.78
CA GLU A 114 -8.15 1.88 3.16
C GLU A 114 -8.86 0.58 3.53
N LEU A 115 -8.62 0.11 4.75
CA LEU A 115 -9.25 -1.06 5.32
C LEU A 115 -10.38 -0.67 6.28
N ILE A 116 -11.62 -0.97 5.89
CA ILE A 116 -12.80 -0.64 6.69
C ILE A 116 -13.31 -1.89 7.40
N ALA A 117 -13.22 -1.93 8.73
CA ALA A 117 -13.72 -3.05 9.52
C ALA A 117 -15.21 -3.30 9.23
N GLN A 118 -15.53 -4.52 8.82
CA GLN A 118 -16.91 -4.98 8.69
C GLN A 118 -17.34 -5.58 10.02
N ALA A 119 -18.53 -5.18 10.49
CA ALA A 119 -19.15 -5.88 11.60
C ALA A 119 -19.28 -7.38 11.24
N PRO A 120 -19.09 -8.30 12.19
CA PRO A 120 -19.30 -9.72 11.94
C PRO A 120 -20.71 -9.87 11.37
N THR A 121 -20.80 -10.51 10.21
CA THR A 121 -22.03 -10.65 9.42
C THR A 121 -23.14 -11.27 10.26
N GLN A 122 -23.93 -10.44 10.94
CA GLN A 122 -25.34 -10.74 11.10
C GLN A 122 -25.88 -10.70 9.67
N GLN A 123 -26.23 -11.88 9.14
CA GLN A 123 -26.95 -12.04 7.88
C GLN A 123 -27.91 -10.87 7.75
N GLN A 124 -27.61 -9.93 6.86
CA GLN A 124 -28.49 -8.81 6.61
C GLN A 124 -29.77 -9.44 6.03
N LYS A 125 -30.77 -9.66 6.89
CA LYS A 125 -32.12 -10.01 6.46
C LYS A 125 -32.47 -9.00 5.38
N ALA A 126 -32.61 -9.49 4.16
CA ALA A 126 -32.90 -8.69 2.97
C ALA A 126 -33.99 -7.67 3.34
N LYS A 127 -33.59 -6.40 3.49
CA LYS A 127 -34.55 -5.33 3.69
C LYS A 127 -35.34 -5.26 2.40
N GLY A 128 -36.58 -5.75 2.48
CA GLY A 128 -37.50 -5.94 1.37
C GLY A 128 -37.45 -4.78 0.38
N LYS A 129 -37.45 -5.17 -0.90
CA LYS A 129 -37.39 -4.32 -2.09
C LYS A 129 -38.21 -3.05 -1.87
N TRP A 130 -37.55 -1.89 -1.97
CA TRP A 130 -38.16 -0.56 -1.93
C TRP A 130 -39.42 -0.44 -2.82
N HIS A 131 -39.46 -1.19 -3.92
CA HIS A 131 -40.55 -1.19 -4.89
C HIS A 131 -41.84 -1.87 -4.41
N GLU A 132 -41.82 -2.67 -3.32
CA GLU A 132 -43.03 -3.25 -2.75
C GLU A 132 -43.85 -2.26 -1.89
N ARG A 133 -43.23 -1.16 -1.43
CA ARG A 133 -43.88 -0.20 -0.52
C ARG A 133 -44.79 0.81 -1.21
N PHE A 134 -44.69 0.97 -2.53
CA PHE A 134 -45.44 2.01 -3.28
C PHE A 134 -46.33 1.48 -4.41
N GLY A 135 -46.33 0.16 -4.67
CA GLY A 135 -47.15 -0.45 -5.74
C GLY A 135 -48.56 -0.86 -5.33
N ARG A 136 -48.93 -0.77 -4.05
CA ARG A 136 -50.18 -1.35 -3.52
C ARG A 136 -51.37 -0.37 -3.45
N ASN A 137 -51.47 0.54 -4.41
CA ASN A 137 -52.70 1.29 -4.67
C ASN A 137 -52.68 1.86 -6.09
N ARG A 138 -52.99 0.99 -7.07
CA ARG A 138 -53.60 1.36 -8.34
C ARG A 138 -54.62 0.28 -8.69
#